data_AF-A0A0D3F2N2-F1
#
_entry.id   AF-A0A0D3F2N2-F1
#
_cell.length_a   1.000
_cell.length_b   1.000
_cell.length_c   1.000
_cell.angle_alpha   90.00
_cell.angle_beta   90.00
_cell.angle_gamma   90.00
#
_symmetry.space_group_name_H-M   'P 1'
#
loop_
_entity.id
_entity.type
_entity.pdbx_description
1 polymer ?
#
loop_
_entity_poly.entity_id
_entity_poly.type
_entity_poly.pdbx_seq_one_letter_code
_entity_poly.pdbx_strand_id
1 'polypeptide(L)'
;MASGLVVAATDPLRAFLASAAASHDLPADLRDLASSLAARSAVPYRSLRDIWCAASPGARPPLRRLLHGADFLLSSPKPRDKSDELKARLDKLREMQERKEYAELVRDVAPPAKEDSPELFSSYKDQIGFGLHVVLIMFTGYLVGFVAFRALFNNSPVMNAAGGILGLVGGMLMETVLFIIRSSSKELATSVPRPKKVQ
;
A
#
# COMPACT_ATOMS: atom_id res chain seq x y z
N MET A 1 24.29 -0.55 -23.63
CA MET A 1 23.77 0.21 -24.79
C MET A 1 22.27 0.31 -24.63
N ALA A 2 21.73 1.52 -24.45
CA ALA A 2 20.29 1.70 -24.27
C ALA A 2 19.57 1.22 -25.54
N SER A 3 18.83 0.11 -25.42
CA SER A 3 18.01 -0.38 -26.52
C SER A 3 16.93 0.67 -26.75
N GLY A 4 17.03 1.40 -27.87
CA GLY A 4 16.04 2.39 -28.27
C GLY A 4 14.69 1.74 -28.55
N LEU A 5 13.69 2.54 -28.92
CA LEU A 5 12.36 2.04 -29.31
C LEU A 5 12.48 0.97 -30.41
N VAL A 6 11.93 -0.22 -30.17
CA VAL A 6 11.85 -1.31 -31.14
C VAL A 6 10.38 -1.54 -31.49
N VAL A 7 10.11 -1.73 -32.77
CA VAL A 7 8.76 -1.96 -33.31
C VAL A 7 8.70 -3.38 -33.88
N ALA A 8 7.58 -4.06 -33.68
CA ALA A 8 7.32 -5.36 -34.31
C ALA A 8 7.28 -5.21 -35.84
N ALA A 9 7.87 -6.17 -36.56
CA ALA A 9 7.87 -6.16 -38.02
C ALA A 9 6.49 -6.57 -38.54
N THR A 10 5.66 -5.58 -38.88
CA THR A 10 4.38 -5.77 -39.57
C THR A 10 4.60 -5.90 -41.08
N ASP A 11 3.65 -6.49 -41.79
CA ASP A 11 3.71 -6.67 -43.24
C ASP A 11 3.94 -5.38 -44.05
N PRO A 12 3.26 -4.23 -43.78
CA PRO A 12 3.57 -2.98 -44.49
C PRO A 12 4.99 -2.49 -44.21
N LEU A 13 5.52 -2.74 -43.02
CA LEU A 13 6.87 -2.36 -42.64
C LEU A 13 7.92 -3.24 -43.35
N ARG A 14 7.67 -4.55 -43.44
CA ARG A 14 8.52 -5.47 -44.22
C ARG A 14 8.49 -5.15 -45.72
N ALA A 15 7.32 -4.86 -46.28
CA ALA A 15 7.17 -4.48 -47.68
C ALA A 15 7.94 -3.18 -47.99
N PHE A 16 7.85 -2.18 -47.10
CA PHE A 16 8.63 -0.96 -47.23
C PHE A 16 10.14 -1.24 -47.17
N LEU A 17 10.62 -2.01 -46.19
CA LEU A 17 12.05 -2.34 -46.07
C LEU A 17 12.57 -3.14 -47.29
N ALA A 18 11.77 -4.07 -47.82
CA ALA A 18 12.11 -4.80 -49.04
C ALA A 18 12.20 -3.86 -50.26
N SER A 19 11.26 -2.92 -50.39
CA SER A 19 11.29 -1.91 -51.45
C SER A 19 12.48 -0.94 -51.32
N ALA A 20 12.83 -0.55 -50.08
CA ALA A 20 13.98 0.29 -49.79
C ALA A 20 15.30 -0.43 -50.11
N ALA A 21 15.40 -1.73 -49.82
CA ALA A 21 16.56 -2.55 -50.16
C ALA A 21 16.77 -2.66 -51.69
N ALA A 22 15.69 -2.68 -52.47
CA ALA A 22 15.72 -2.75 -53.93
C ALA A 22 15.90 -1.38 -54.62
N SER A 23 15.74 -0.27 -53.90
CA SER A 23 15.84 1.07 -54.47
C SER A 23 17.29 1.45 -54.80
N HIS A 24 17.54 2.16 -55.90
CA HIS A 24 18.86 2.71 -56.23
C HIS A 24 19.09 4.13 -55.67
N ASP A 25 18.02 4.77 -55.21
CA ASP A 25 18.06 6.14 -54.67
C ASP A 25 18.63 6.20 -53.24
N LEU A 26 18.70 5.07 -52.54
CA LEU A 26 19.24 4.99 -51.19
C LEU A 26 20.76 4.73 -51.18
N PRO A 27 21.51 5.32 -50.23
CA PRO A 27 22.89 4.95 -49.95
C PRO A 27 23.06 3.44 -49.71
N ALA A 28 24.17 2.87 -50.20
CA ALA A 28 24.45 1.43 -50.09
C ALA A 28 24.31 0.90 -48.65
N ASP A 29 24.87 1.61 -47.68
CA ASP A 29 24.81 1.24 -46.26
C ASP A 29 23.37 1.08 -45.75
N LEU A 30 22.45 1.95 -46.18
CA LEU A 30 21.04 1.90 -45.77
C LEU A 30 20.26 0.80 -46.50
N ARG A 31 20.68 0.42 -47.71
CA ARG A 31 20.07 -0.70 -48.46
C ARG A 31 20.43 -2.03 -47.84
N ASP A 32 21.68 -2.21 -47.44
CA ASP A 32 22.15 -3.39 -46.72
C ASP A 32 21.50 -3.47 -45.32
N LEU A 33 21.33 -2.32 -44.66
CA LEU A 33 20.60 -2.25 -43.41
C LEU A 33 19.11 -2.63 -43.62
N ALA A 34 18.46 -2.09 -44.65
CA ALA A 34 17.06 -2.41 -44.97
C ALA A 34 16.86 -3.90 -45.29
N SER A 35 17.76 -4.53 -46.04
CA SER A 35 17.71 -5.96 -46.36
C SER A 35 17.86 -6.82 -45.09
N SER A 36 18.79 -6.46 -44.21
CA SER A 36 18.99 -7.15 -42.92
C SER A 36 17.78 -7.00 -41.97
N LEU A 37 17.09 -5.85 -41.98
CA LEU A 37 15.92 -5.58 -41.15
C LEU A 37 14.66 -6.25 -41.69
N ALA A 38 14.52 -6.39 -43.01
CA ALA A 38 13.35 -7.02 -43.64
C ALA A 38 13.18 -8.49 -43.19
N ALA A 39 14.29 -9.18 -42.91
CA ALA A 39 14.29 -10.55 -42.41
C ALA A 39 14.00 -10.70 -40.91
N ARG A 40 14.00 -9.59 -40.14
CA ARG A 40 13.86 -9.62 -38.67
C ARG A 40 12.42 -9.41 -38.23
N SER A 41 12.05 -10.02 -37.11
CA SER A 41 10.74 -9.82 -36.47
C SER A 41 10.65 -8.54 -35.64
N ALA A 42 11.79 -7.92 -35.32
CA ALA A 42 11.89 -6.74 -34.47
C ALA A 42 12.82 -5.70 -35.12
N VAL A 43 12.31 -4.49 -35.31
CA VAL A 43 12.98 -3.41 -36.06
C VAL A 43 13.25 -2.21 -35.16
N PRO A 44 14.50 -1.77 -34.99
CA PRO A 44 14.83 -0.55 -34.27
C PRO A 44 14.26 0.70 -34.98
N TYR A 45 13.53 1.53 -34.24
CA TYR A 45 12.90 2.75 -34.78
C TYR A 45 13.90 3.74 -35.35
N ARG A 46 15.11 3.84 -34.78
CA ARG A 46 16.17 4.73 -35.27
C ARG A 46 16.57 4.37 -36.71
N SER A 47 16.91 3.12 -36.93
CA SER A 47 17.26 2.60 -38.25
C SER A 47 16.11 2.73 -39.26
N LEU A 48 14.87 2.43 -38.84
CA LEU A 48 13.69 2.62 -39.68
C LEU A 48 13.50 4.09 -40.09
N ARG A 49 13.63 5.01 -39.14
CA ARG A 49 13.50 6.45 -39.39
C ARG A 49 14.59 6.94 -40.34
N ASP A 50 15.81 6.47 -40.19
CA ASP A 50 16.93 6.92 -41.03
C ASP A 50 16.74 6.43 -42.49
N ILE A 51 16.28 5.18 -42.69
CA ILE A 51 15.84 4.66 -44.00
C ILE A 51 14.67 5.47 -44.56
N TRP A 52 13.65 5.74 -43.74
CA TRP A 52 12.48 6.52 -44.16
C TRP A 52 12.83 7.98 -44.49
N CYS A 53 13.84 8.55 -43.85
CA CYS A 53 14.37 9.89 -44.15
C CYS A 53 15.16 9.96 -45.45
N ALA A 54 15.89 8.91 -45.78
CA ALA A 54 16.66 8.80 -47.01
C ALA A 54 15.80 8.43 -48.23
N ALA A 55 14.59 7.88 -48.03
CA ALA A 55 13.68 7.51 -49.12
C ALA A 55 13.17 8.72 -49.92
N SER A 56 13.08 8.56 -51.24
CA SER A 56 12.55 9.58 -52.14
C SER A 56 11.08 9.88 -51.85
N PRO A 57 10.59 11.12 -52.03
CA PRO A 57 9.22 11.51 -51.67
C PRO A 57 8.12 10.65 -52.32
N GLY A 58 8.38 10.10 -53.51
CA GLY A 58 7.44 9.21 -54.20
C GLY A 58 7.43 7.76 -53.67
N ALA A 59 8.55 7.29 -53.11
CA ALA A 59 8.66 5.95 -52.51
C ALA A 59 8.35 5.95 -51.00
N ARG A 60 8.04 7.11 -50.42
CA ARG A 60 7.89 7.32 -48.99
C ARG A 60 6.42 7.17 -48.55
N PRO A 61 6.03 6.05 -47.92
CA PRO A 61 4.67 5.93 -47.38
C PRO A 61 4.49 6.87 -46.17
N PRO A 62 3.26 7.33 -45.90
CA PRO A 62 2.98 8.11 -44.71
C PRO A 62 3.27 7.27 -43.45
N LEU A 63 4.06 7.81 -42.51
CA LEU A 63 4.49 7.09 -41.30
C LEU A 63 3.33 6.50 -40.51
N ARG A 64 2.20 7.22 -40.45
CA ARG A 64 0.99 6.75 -39.74
C ARG A 64 0.43 5.46 -40.34
N ARG A 65 0.55 5.26 -41.66
CA ARG A 65 0.14 4.03 -42.36
C ARG A 65 1.18 2.92 -42.19
N LEU A 66 2.46 3.28 -42.18
CA LEU A 66 3.57 2.34 -41.99
C LEU A 66 3.58 1.71 -40.59
N LEU A 67 3.29 2.53 -39.57
CA LEU A 67 3.25 2.12 -38.16
C LEU A 67 1.84 1.73 -37.69
N HIS A 68 0.86 1.68 -38.61
CA HIS A 68 -0.51 1.32 -38.25
C HIS A 68 -0.55 -0.15 -37.80
N GLY A 69 -1.05 -0.40 -36.59
CA GLY A 69 -1.13 -1.75 -36.02
C GLY A 69 0.23 -2.35 -35.66
N ALA A 70 1.28 -1.53 -35.55
CA ALA A 70 2.59 -2.00 -35.14
C ALA A 70 2.73 -1.97 -33.61
N ASP A 71 3.09 -3.10 -33.02
CA ASP A 71 3.31 -3.22 -31.58
C ASP A 71 4.71 -2.71 -31.19
N PHE A 72 4.77 -1.96 -30.09
CA PHE A 72 6.04 -1.51 -29.52
C PHE A 72 6.60 -2.58 -28.60
N LEU A 73 7.77 -3.11 -28.95
CA LEU A 73 8.50 -4.09 -28.12
C LEU A 73 9.28 -3.34 -27.06
N LEU A 74 8.60 -2.99 -25.97
CA LEU A 74 9.22 -2.42 -24.79
C LEU A 74 9.87 -3.54 -23.99
N SER A 75 11.21 -3.58 -23.97
CA SER A 75 11.92 -4.45 -23.05
C SER A 75 11.67 -3.94 -21.63
N SER A 76 10.97 -4.73 -20.81
CA SER A 76 10.83 -4.42 -19.38
C SER A 76 12.23 -4.26 -18.78
N PRO A 77 12.48 -3.21 -17.98
CA PRO A 77 13.72 -3.09 -17.23
C PRO A 77 14.04 -4.40 -16.51
N LYS A 78 15.33 -4.78 -16.45
CA LYS A 78 15.74 -6.00 -15.75
C LYS A 78 15.13 -5.97 -14.34
N PRO A 79 14.34 -6.99 -13.95
CA PRO A 79 13.80 -7.08 -12.61
C PRO A 79 14.92 -6.96 -11.58
N ARG A 80 14.72 -6.13 -10.55
CA ARG A 80 15.74 -5.90 -9.53
C ARG A 80 16.08 -7.21 -8.83
N ASP A 81 17.37 -7.56 -8.81
CA ASP A 81 17.86 -8.69 -8.04
C ASP A 81 17.59 -8.41 -6.54
N LYS A 82 16.80 -9.28 -5.88
CA LYS A 82 16.44 -9.11 -4.47
C LYS A 82 17.65 -9.43 -3.59
N SER A 83 17.97 -8.57 -2.62
CA SER A 83 19.03 -8.83 -1.64
C SER A 83 18.71 -10.05 -0.77
N ASP A 84 19.74 -10.72 -0.27
CA ASP A 84 19.56 -11.95 0.52
C ASP A 84 18.86 -11.67 1.86
N GLU A 85 19.09 -10.50 2.46
CA GLU A 85 18.32 -10.05 3.62
C GLU A 85 16.82 -9.94 3.34
N LEU A 86 16.43 -9.47 2.15
CA LEU A 86 15.03 -9.33 1.79
C LEU A 86 14.38 -10.70 1.56
N LYS A 87 15.12 -11.65 0.98
CA LYS A 87 14.65 -13.04 0.83
C LYS A 87 14.42 -13.68 2.20
N ALA A 88 15.41 -13.58 3.11
CA ALA A 88 15.29 -14.10 4.46
C ALA A 88 14.10 -13.51 5.23
N ARG A 89 13.82 -12.21 5.06
CA ARG A 89 12.62 -11.57 5.63
C ARG A 89 11.32 -12.10 5.03
N LEU A 90 11.28 -12.30 3.71
CA LEU A 90 10.10 -12.86 3.04
C LEU A 90 9.84 -14.31 3.46
N ASP A 91 10.90 -15.11 3.62
CA ASP A 91 10.79 -16.49 4.08
C ASP A 91 10.29 -16.53 5.52
N LYS A 92 10.79 -15.66 6.40
CA LYS A 92 10.28 -15.53 7.77
C LYS A 92 8.80 -15.13 7.80
N LEU A 93 8.38 -14.20 6.93
CA LEU A 93 6.97 -13.79 6.84
C LEU A 93 6.09 -14.94 6.35
N ARG A 94 6.56 -15.71 5.36
CA ARG A 94 5.86 -16.90 4.85
C ARG A 94 5.72 -17.96 5.93
N GLU A 95 6.79 -18.26 6.66
CA GLU A 95 6.75 -19.24 7.76
C GLU A 95 5.75 -18.83 8.84
N MET A 96 5.71 -17.54 9.20
CA MET A 96 4.70 -17.04 10.16
C MET A 96 3.28 -17.17 9.64
N GLN A 97 3.06 -16.98 8.34
CA GLN A 97 1.75 -17.16 7.71
C GLN A 97 1.34 -18.64 7.72
N GLU A 98 2.23 -19.55 7.32
CA GLU A 98 1.97 -20.99 7.31
C GLU A 98 1.66 -21.52 8.72
N ARG A 99 2.41 -21.08 9.73
CA ARG A 99 2.14 -21.42 11.13
C ARG A 99 0.75 -20.94 11.58
N LYS A 100 0.34 -19.75 11.14
CA LYS A 100 -0.99 -19.19 11.45
C LYS A 100 -2.11 -19.99 10.78
N GLU A 101 -1.93 -20.36 9.51
CA GLU A 101 -2.88 -21.20 8.77
C GLU A 101 -3.00 -22.60 9.39
N TYR A 102 -1.87 -23.20 9.78
CA TYR A 102 -1.85 -24.45 10.52
C TYR A 102 -2.58 -24.35 11.87
N ALA A 103 -2.33 -23.28 12.63
CA ALA A 103 -3.02 -23.04 13.89
C ALA A 103 -4.53 -22.88 13.72
N GLU A 104 -4.98 -22.26 12.62
CA GLU A 104 -6.40 -22.16 12.28
C GLU A 104 -7.02 -23.52 11.95
N LEU A 105 -6.31 -24.38 11.20
CA LEU A 105 -6.75 -25.74 10.86
C LEU A 105 -6.89 -26.64 12.11
N VAL A 106 -5.99 -26.50 13.08
CA VAL A 106 -5.95 -27.36 14.29
C VAL A 106 -6.80 -26.79 15.43
N ARG A 107 -7.27 -25.54 15.32
CA ARG A 107 -8.02 -24.83 16.37
C ARG A 107 -9.18 -25.64 16.97
N ASP A 108 -9.88 -26.41 16.15
CA ASP A 108 -11.08 -27.14 16.57
C ASP A 108 -10.74 -28.49 17.24
N VAL A 109 -9.51 -28.99 17.09
CA VAL A 109 -9.02 -30.28 17.62
C VAL A 109 -8.17 -30.07 18.88
N ALA A 110 -7.27 -29.09 18.85
CA ALA A 110 -6.48 -28.67 19.99
C ALA A 110 -6.59 -27.15 20.11
N PRO A 111 -7.50 -26.62 20.95
CA PRO A 111 -7.59 -25.19 21.16
C PRO A 111 -6.23 -24.68 21.68
N PRO A 112 -5.63 -23.66 21.06
CA PRO A 112 -4.37 -23.12 21.53
C PRO A 112 -4.57 -22.64 22.97
N ALA A 113 -3.63 -23.00 23.86
CA ALA A 113 -3.57 -22.43 25.19
C ALA A 113 -3.63 -20.90 25.05
N LYS A 114 -4.45 -20.23 25.87
CA LYS A 114 -4.78 -18.79 25.78
C LYS A 114 -3.58 -17.83 25.94
N GLU A 115 -2.35 -18.33 25.89
CA GLU A 115 -1.12 -17.59 26.23
C GLU A 115 -0.37 -17.03 25.01
N ASP A 116 -0.58 -17.55 23.79
CA ASP A 116 0.29 -17.23 22.63
C ASP A 116 -0.28 -16.22 21.62
N SER A 117 -1.42 -15.57 21.90
CA SER A 117 -1.83 -14.40 21.11
C SER A 117 -1.26 -13.13 21.73
N PRO A 118 -0.39 -12.37 21.05
CA PRO A 118 0.05 -11.08 21.54
C PRO A 118 -1.09 -10.07 21.37
N GLU A 119 -2.01 -10.03 22.33
CA GLU A 119 -2.85 -8.86 22.62
C GLU A 119 -2.02 -7.66 23.13
N LEU A 120 -0.68 -7.72 23.01
CA LEU A 120 0.28 -6.72 23.45
C LEU A 120 -0.03 -5.31 22.89
N PHE A 121 -0.57 -5.22 21.68
CA PHE A 121 -0.98 -3.94 21.09
C PHE A 121 -2.37 -3.45 21.53
N SER A 122 -3.23 -4.34 22.03
CA SER A 122 -4.51 -3.95 22.62
C SER A 122 -4.30 -3.47 24.05
N SER A 123 -3.46 -4.18 24.83
CA SER A 123 -3.18 -3.83 26.23
C SER A 123 -2.43 -2.50 26.36
N TYR A 124 -1.42 -2.22 25.51
CA TYR A 124 -0.68 -0.96 25.59
C TYR A 124 -1.52 0.27 25.17
N LYS A 125 -2.34 0.14 24.12
CA LYS A 125 -3.25 1.22 23.69
C LYS A 125 -4.41 1.40 24.67
N ASP A 126 -4.98 0.33 25.22
CA ASP A 126 -6.01 0.42 26.26
C ASP A 126 -5.45 1.00 27.55
N GLN A 127 -4.20 0.70 27.94
CA GLN A 127 -3.56 1.27 29.12
C GLN A 127 -3.25 2.76 28.97
N ILE A 128 -2.73 3.19 27.80
CA ILE A 128 -2.51 4.62 27.51
C ILE A 128 -3.84 5.36 27.42
N GLY A 129 -4.83 4.78 26.74
CA GLY A 129 -6.16 5.38 26.61
C GLY A 129 -6.87 5.51 27.96
N PHE A 130 -6.72 4.52 28.84
CA PHE A 130 -7.26 4.55 30.19
C PHE A 130 -6.58 5.61 31.06
N GLY A 131 -5.24 5.67 31.08
CA GLY A 131 -4.52 6.69 31.84
C GLY A 131 -4.85 8.11 31.38
N LEU A 132 -4.98 8.34 30.07
CA LEU A 132 -5.37 9.64 29.52
C LEU A 132 -6.81 10.03 29.92
N HIS A 133 -7.74 9.07 29.91
CA HIS A 133 -9.13 9.28 30.31
C HIS A 133 -9.24 9.71 31.79
N VAL A 134 -8.50 9.02 32.68
CA VAL A 134 -8.44 9.35 34.11
C VAL A 134 -7.96 10.79 34.31
N VAL A 135 -6.87 11.19 33.64
CA VAL A 135 -6.33 12.56 33.74
C VAL A 135 -7.34 13.61 33.26
N LEU A 136 -8.06 13.34 32.17
CA LEU A 136 -9.08 14.24 31.63
C LEU A 136 -10.25 14.43 32.61
N ILE A 137 -10.71 13.35 33.25
CA ILE A 137 -11.81 13.42 34.22
C ILE A 137 -11.39 14.11 35.51
N MET A 138 -10.16 13.88 35.97
CA MET A 138 -9.61 14.62 37.12
C MET A 138 -9.52 16.13 36.81
N PHE A 139 -9.00 16.50 35.64
CA PHE A 139 -8.87 17.90 35.24
C PHE A 139 -10.24 18.59 35.11
N THR A 140 -11.19 17.94 34.45
CA THR A 140 -12.55 18.47 34.30
C THR A 140 -13.28 18.55 35.65
N GLY A 141 -13.15 17.54 36.52
CA GLY A 141 -13.68 17.56 37.88
C GLY A 141 -13.13 18.72 38.73
N TYR A 142 -11.82 18.99 38.62
CA TYR A 142 -11.19 20.13 39.28
C TYR A 142 -11.75 21.46 38.78
N LEU A 143 -11.84 21.66 37.45
CA LEU A 143 -12.38 22.90 36.86
C LEU A 143 -13.84 23.12 37.29
N VAL A 144 -14.67 22.08 37.22
CA VAL A 144 -16.08 22.14 37.61
C VAL A 144 -16.21 22.46 39.10
N GLY A 145 -15.45 21.78 39.97
CA GLY A 145 -15.45 22.07 41.41
C GLY A 145 -14.96 23.49 41.73
N PHE A 146 -13.93 23.95 41.04
CA PHE A 146 -13.38 25.30 41.19
C PHE A 146 -14.39 26.37 40.77
N VAL A 147 -15.06 26.20 39.63
CA VAL A 147 -16.09 27.14 39.14
C VAL A 147 -17.33 27.11 40.02
N ALA A 148 -17.78 25.92 40.44
CA ALA A 148 -18.94 25.78 41.32
C ALA A 148 -18.73 26.50 42.66
N PHE A 149 -17.58 26.30 43.30
CA PHE A 149 -17.27 27.00 44.56
C PHE A 149 -17.00 28.49 44.37
N ARG A 150 -16.42 28.89 43.23
CA ARG A 150 -16.26 30.30 42.86
C ARG A 150 -17.61 31.01 42.68
N ALA A 151 -18.62 30.29 42.19
CA ALA A 151 -19.98 30.81 42.06
C ALA A 151 -20.71 30.86 43.42
N LEU A 152 -20.44 29.92 44.32
CA LEU A 152 -21.14 29.79 45.61
C LEU A 152 -20.55 30.65 46.73
N PHE A 153 -19.22 30.78 46.77
CA PHE A 153 -18.48 31.54 47.77
C PHE A 153 -17.65 32.59 47.05
N ASN A 154 -18.11 33.85 47.07
CA ASN A 154 -17.43 35.02 46.49
C ASN A 154 -15.90 34.90 46.50
N ASN A 155 -15.24 35.03 45.33
CA ASN A 155 -13.82 35.21 44.98
C ASN A 155 -12.69 34.96 46.03
N SER A 156 -12.91 34.14 47.05
CA SER A 156 -11.91 33.76 48.02
C SER A 156 -11.03 32.69 47.39
N PRO A 157 -9.73 32.95 47.15
CA PRO A 157 -8.85 32.01 46.48
C PRO A 157 -8.78 30.66 47.19
N VAL A 158 -8.90 30.67 48.52
CA VAL A 158 -8.84 29.48 49.38
C VAL A 158 -10.07 28.60 49.20
N MET A 159 -11.27 29.19 49.14
CA MET A 159 -12.52 28.44 48.98
C MET A 159 -12.65 27.84 47.57
N ASN A 160 -12.16 28.55 46.54
CA ASN A 160 -12.16 28.04 45.18
C ASN A 160 -11.20 26.85 45.02
N ALA A 161 -10.03 26.92 45.65
CA ALA A 161 -9.07 25.81 45.68
C ALA A 161 -9.66 24.59 46.41
N ALA A 162 -10.34 24.81 47.55
CA ALA A 162 -11.04 23.74 48.28
C ALA A 162 -12.14 23.09 47.42
N GLY A 163 -12.89 23.88 46.66
CA GLY A 163 -13.88 23.36 45.70
C GLY A 163 -13.29 22.55 44.57
N GLY A 164 -12.13 22.96 44.04
CA GLY A 164 -11.40 22.17 43.06
C GLY A 164 -10.93 20.82 43.62
N ILE A 165 -10.44 20.79 44.86
CA ILE A 165 -10.06 19.55 45.55
C ILE A 165 -11.28 18.65 45.77
N LEU A 166 -12.41 19.20 46.21
CA LEU A 166 -13.66 18.45 46.35
C LEU A 166 -14.12 17.89 44.99
N GLY A 167 -13.99 18.69 43.92
CA GLY A 167 -14.25 18.28 42.54
C GLY A 167 -13.33 17.16 42.05
N LEU A 168 -12.06 17.13 42.48
CA LEU A 168 -11.15 16.01 42.21
C LEU A 168 -11.61 14.72 42.88
N VAL A 169 -12.04 14.78 44.14
CA VAL A 169 -12.58 13.61 44.85
C VAL A 169 -13.85 13.10 44.17
N GLY A 170 -14.74 14.01 43.77
CA GLY A 170 -15.94 13.66 42.99
C GLY A 170 -15.62 13.05 41.63
N GLY A 171 -14.64 13.61 40.91
CA GLY A 171 -14.14 13.07 39.64
C GLY A 171 -13.56 11.67 39.79
N MET A 172 -12.81 11.40 40.85
CA MET A 172 -12.27 10.06 41.16
C MET A 172 -13.37 9.03 41.42
N LEU A 173 -14.43 9.41 42.16
CA LEU A 173 -15.57 8.52 42.38
C LEU A 173 -16.33 8.24 41.08
N MET A 174 -16.56 9.26 40.26
CA MET A 174 -17.20 9.10 38.95
C MET A 174 -16.39 8.15 38.04
N GLU A 175 -15.07 8.32 37.98
CA GLU A 175 -14.19 7.46 37.19
C GLU A 175 -14.25 6.00 37.65
N THR A 176 -14.31 5.78 38.97
CA THR A 176 -14.44 4.44 39.55
C THR A 176 -15.75 3.77 39.11
N VAL A 177 -16.86 4.51 39.11
CA VAL A 177 -18.17 3.99 38.64
C VAL A 177 -18.14 3.69 37.14
N LEU A 178 -17.59 4.59 36.33
CA LEU A 178 -17.46 4.39 34.88
C LEU A 178 -16.58 3.19 34.55
N PHE A 179 -15.51 2.97 35.31
CA PHE A 179 -14.66 1.80 35.18
C PHE A 179 -15.43 0.50 35.43
N ILE A 180 -16.24 0.45 36.48
CA ILE A 180 -17.08 -0.72 36.82
C ILE A 180 -18.10 -1.01 35.71
N ILE A 181 -18.77 0.03 35.20
CA ILE A 181 -19.77 -0.15 34.12
C ILE A 181 -19.09 -0.66 32.83
N ARG A 182 -17.94 -0.08 32.48
CA ARG A 182 -17.17 -0.48 31.30
C ARG A 182 -16.64 -1.90 31.43
N SER A 183 -16.12 -2.29 32.60
CA SER A 183 -15.62 -3.65 32.83
C SER A 183 -16.76 -4.67 32.76
N SER A 184 -17.90 -4.40 33.38
CA SER A 184 -19.09 -5.24 33.31
C SER A 184 -19.64 -5.39 31.88
N SER A 185 -19.66 -4.29 31.11
CA SER A 185 -20.11 -4.31 29.70
C SER A 185 -19.21 -5.16 28.80
N LYS A 186 -17.89 -5.11 29.01
CA LYS A 186 -16.94 -5.97 28.29
C LYS A 186 -17.17 -7.45 28.63
N GLU A 187 -17.42 -7.77 29.91
CA GLU A 187 -17.72 -9.14 30.36
C GLU A 187 -19.01 -9.70 29.73
N LEU A 188 -20.07 -8.90 29.68
CA LEU A 188 -21.33 -9.24 29.00
C LEU A 188 -21.13 -9.47 27.49
N ALA A 189 -20.35 -8.63 26.82
CA ALA A 189 -20.08 -8.80 25.38
C ALA A 189 -19.29 -10.09 25.07
N THR A 190 -18.42 -10.53 25.99
CA THR A 190 -17.67 -11.79 25.82
C THR A 190 -18.47 -13.05 26.11
N SER A 191 -19.60 -12.95 26.81
CA SER A 191 -20.42 -14.10 27.22
C SER A 191 -21.57 -14.43 26.26
N VAL A 192 -21.86 -13.59 25.25
CA VAL A 192 -22.87 -13.90 24.23
C VAL A 192 -22.30 -14.93 23.24
N PRO A 193 -22.78 -16.19 23.23
CA PRO A 193 -22.35 -17.17 22.24
C PRO A 193 -22.95 -16.79 20.89
N ARG A 194 -22.12 -16.69 19.85
CA ARG A 194 -22.60 -16.53 18.47
C ARG A 194 -23.54 -17.69 18.14
N PRO A 195 -24.77 -17.43 17.63
CA PRO A 195 -25.64 -18.50 17.18
C PRO A 195 -24.99 -19.22 16.01
N LYS A 196 -24.79 -20.53 16.17
CA LYS A 196 -24.40 -21.43 15.08
C LYS A 196 -25.47 -21.31 13.99
N LYS A 197 -25.11 -20.71 12.83
CA LYS A 197 -25.90 -20.88 11.62
C LYS A 197 -25.79 -22.36 11.23
N VAL A 198 -26.92 -23.05 11.36
CA VAL A 198 -27.12 -24.41 10.87
C VAL A 198 -27.57 -24.30 9.42
N GLN A 199 -26.84 -25.01 8.56
CA GLN A 199 -27.10 -25.38 7.16
C GLN A 199 -27.18 -24.26 6.11
#